data_AF-A0A6G3Z3B0-F1
#
_entry.id   AF-A0A6G3Z3B0-F1
#
_cell.length_a   1.000
_cell.length_b   1.000
_cell.length_c   1.000
_cell.angle_alpha   90.00
_cell.angle_beta   90.00
_cell.angle_gamma   90.00
#
_symmetry.space_group_name_H-M   'P 1'
#
loop_
_entity.id
_entity.type
_entity.pdbx_description
1 polymer ?
#
loop_
_entity_poly.entity_id
_entity_poly.type
_entity_poly.pdbx_seq_one_letter_code
_entity_poly.pdbx_strand_id
1 'polypeptide(L)'
;VLGLLEASRGIGLRNAWEQRLRDRTLVIHDHYLACPIQTGAKPTQANPKIQRHKAAIARVTASKPVRLAVEAGLFPPDTTYFDYGCGHGADIEYIKRLGLISAGWDPYYRPDETRVSANVVNLGYVINVIEDTAERREALINAWGLAQKVLIVAAQVLIDDRTRGVIAYGDGIITSRNTFQKYYEQEELKSYIDQVLGVDAIPVALGIYFVFRDEFQAEIFRASRFRSRATAPRIRLKINKFEEYRELLQPLMDFYTERGRLPTLEEIAQPQMFPVEPQNFAALQETFGSIKRAFKIVLQATDIGEWDAIADKRRNDLMVYLALSHFGKRPKFRDLSPIIRTDIKALFGSYQQACTAADLMLMSLGRIELIEERCRQSTIGQQRPKSLWVHVSALDQLDPLLRLYEGCASRTLGRPEEATVVKFHIYKPQITYLFYPGFDTEPHPALHTSMAISLQDLHVRYRDYDQDNPPVLHQKDQLLTPDYPGYTKFAKLTQQEHKWGLLEDVKAIFDQRGWQQCLLEQGAELRGHRVVWRKDVDELKKKRMQSKIRSTSM
;
A
#
# COMPACT_ATOMS: atom_id res chain seq x y z
N VAL A 1 -13.82 -20.56 16.82
CA VAL A 1 -13.78 -21.57 17.90
C VAL A 1 -13.68 -20.85 19.24
N LEU A 2 -14.53 -21.13 20.24
CA LEU A 2 -14.75 -20.32 21.47
C LEU A 2 -13.55 -20.23 22.47
N GLY A 3 -12.37 -20.72 22.12
CA GLY A 3 -11.15 -20.60 22.94
C GLY A 3 -11.19 -21.31 24.31
N LEU A 4 -12.20 -22.14 24.59
CA LEU A 4 -12.39 -22.77 25.90
C LEU A 4 -11.22 -23.67 26.34
N LEU A 5 -10.50 -24.22 25.37
CA LEU A 5 -9.36 -25.12 25.58
C LEU A 5 -8.00 -24.40 25.57
N GLU A 6 -7.97 -23.08 25.38
CA GLU A 6 -6.74 -22.29 25.48
C GLU A 6 -6.28 -22.21 26.95
N ALA A 7 -4.96 -22.26 27.18
CA ALA A 7 -4.37 -22.33 28.51
C ALA A 7 -4.94 -23.50 29.36
N SER A 8 -4.89 -24.71 28.81
CA SER A 8 -5.51 -25.93 29.36
C SER A 8 -4.99 -26.37 30.73
N ARG A 9 -3.86 -25.83 31.21
CA ARG A 9 -3.30 -26.13 32.53
C ARG A 9 -4.23 -25.76 33.69
N GLY A 10 -5.19 -24.86 33.48
CA GLY A 10 -6.11 -24.38 34.52
C GLY A 10 -7.53 -24.96 34.50
N ILE A 11 -7.89 -25.81 33.53
CA ILE A 11 -9.29 -26.28 33.32
C ILE A 11 -9.53 -27.74 33.68
N GLY A 12 -8.54 -28.42 34.26
CA GLY A 12 -8.65 -29.83 34.66
C GLY A 12 -9.52 -30.07 35.90
N LEU A 13 -9.84 -29.01 36.66
CA LEU A 13 -10.72 -29.08 37.83
C LEU A 13 -12.13 -28.60 37.47
N ARG A 14 -13.15 -29.34 37.92
CA ARG A 14 -14.57 -29.03 37.66
C ARG A 14 -14.94 -27.58 37.99
N ASN A 15 -14.52 -27.07 39.14
CA ASN A 15 -14.80 -25.69 39.55
C ASN A 15 -14.18 -24.65 38.61
N ALA A 16 -12.96 -24.90 38.12
CA ALA A 16 -12.27 -24.00 37.21
C ALA A 16 -12.88 -24.05 35.79
N TRP A 17 -13.34 -25.23 35.37
CA TRP A 17 -14.09 -25.40 34.13
C TRP A 17 -15.45 -24.69 34.18
N GLU A 18 -16.22 -24.88 35.25
CA GLU A 18 -17.51 -24.21 35.46
C GLU A 18 -17.34 -22.69 35.56
N GLN A 19 -16.27 -22.21 36.21
CA GLN A 19 -15.95 -20.78 36.25
C GLN A 19 -15.67 -20.23 34.85
N ARG A 20 -14.88 -20.94 34.05
CA ARG A 20 -14.59 -20.54 32.67
C ARG A 20 -15.82 -20.51 31.77
N LEU A 21 -16.76 -21.42 31.98
CA LEU A 21 -18.06 -21.39 31.30
C LEU A 21 -18.88 -20.17 31.73
N ARG A 22 -18.95 -19.88 33.04
CA ARG A 22 -19.62 -18.68 33.58
C ARG A 22 -19.03 -17.37 33.06
N ASP A 23 -17.71 -17.24 33.05
CA ASP A 23 -17.00 -16.05 32.56
C ASP A 23 -17.30 -15.77 31.06
N ARG A 24 -17.71 -16.81 30.32
CA ARG A 24 -18.09 -16.73 28.90
C ARG A 24 -19.60 -16.74 28.68
N THR A 25 -20.41 -16.73 29.74
CA THR A 25 -21.89 -16.80 29.69
C THR A 25 -22.41 -18.08 29.03
N LEU A 26 -21.70 -19.20 29.25
CA LEU A 26 -22.00 -20.51 28.68
C LEU A 26 -22.35 -21.49 29.80
N VAL A 27 -23.17 -22.47 29.47
CA VAL A 27 -23.54 -23.60 30.32
C VAL A 27 -23.45 -24.89 29.51
N ILE A 28 -23.35 -26.03 30.19
CA ILE A 28 -23.50 -27.33 29.56
C ILE A 28 -24.93 -27.80 29.80
N HIS A 29 -25.67 -28.06 28.71
CA HIS A 29 -27.01 -28.63 28.73
C HIS A 29 -27.00 -29.91 27.88
N ASP A 30 -27.29 -31.06 28.48
CA ASP A 30 -27.31 -32.38 27.82
C ASP A 30 -26.11 -32.63 26.89
N HIS A 31 -24.90 -32.37 27.40
CA HIS A 31 -23.62 -32.52 26.67
C HIS A 31 -23.36 -31.50 25.54
N TYR A 32 -24.23 -30.50 25.36
CA TYR A 32 -24.01 -29.38 24.45
C TYR A 32 -23.61 -28.12 25.21
N LEU A 33 -22.78 -27.31 24.56
CA LEU A 33 -22.46 -25.97 25.04
C LEU A 33 -23.59 -25.02 24.65
N ALA A 34 -24.29 -24.45 25.62
CA ALA A 34 -25.43 -23.56 25.43
C ALA A 34 -25.20 -22.20 26.10
N CYS A 35 -25.83 -21.15 25.59
CA CYS A 35 -25.92 -19.87 26.28
C CYS A 35 -27.29 -19.81 26.96
N PRO A 36 -27.38 -19.59 28.30
CA PRO A 36 -28.67 -19.46 28.96
C PRO A 36 -29.40 -18.23 28.43
N ILE A 37 -30.45 -18.45 27.64
CA ILE A 37 -31.40 -17.40 27.31
C ILE A 37 -32.18 -17.15 28.60
N GLN A 38 -32.06 -15.95 29.18
CA GLN A 38 -32.91 -15.55 30.30
C GLN A 38 -34.37 -15.57 29.82
N THR A 39 -35.11 -16.60 30.19
CA THR A 39 -36.53 -16.78 29.91
C THR A 39 -37.38 -15.91 30.85
N GLY A 40 -37.24 -14.59 30.70
CA GLY A 40 -38.34 -13.68 30.98
C GLY A 40 -39.16 -13.57 29.71
N ALA A 41 -40.36 -14.16 29.68
CA ALA A 41 -41.26 -14.09 28.54
C ALA A 41 -41.41 -12.65 28.04
N LYS A 42 -40.81 -12.37 26.87
CA LYS A 42 -41.11 -11.21 26.04
C LYS A 42 -41.62 -11.74 24.70
N PRO A 43 -42.64 -11.10 24.11
CA PRO A 43 -43.29 -11.56 22.89
C PRO A 43 -42.23 -11.71 21.80
N THR A 44 -42.46 -12.64 20.87
CA THR A 44 -41.72 -12.85 19.61
C THR A 44 -40.96 -11.57 19.24
N GLN A 45 -39.66 -11.52 19.58
CA GLN A 45 -38.87 -10.33 19.31
C GLN A 45 -38.86 -10.20 17.79
N ALA A 46 -39.59 -9.20 17.29
CA ALA A 46 -39.43 -8.73 15.93
C ALA A 46 -37.93 -8.60 15.67
N ASN A 47 -37.44 -9.09 14.52
CA ASN A 47 -36.05 -8.91 14.10
C ASN A 47 -35.64 -7.48 14.48
N PRO A 48 -34.55 -7.31 15.25
CA PRO A 48 -34.18 -5.99 15.75
C PRO A 48 -34.13 -5.04 14.55
N LYS A 49 -34.87 -3.93 14.64
CA LYS A 49 -34.95 -2.96 13.54
C LYS A 49 -33.58 -2.29 13.38
N ILE A 50 -32.75 -2.84 12.49
CA ILE A 50 -31.39 -2.37 12.24
C ILE A 50 -31.44 -1.00 11.58
N GLN A 51 -30.72 -0.03 12.14
CA GLN A 51 -30.73 1.36 11.70
C GLN A 51 -29.51 1.67 10.82
N ARG A 52 -29.42 1.02 9.65
CA ARG A 52 -28.26 1.10 8.74
C ARG A 52 -27.81 2.52 8.42
N HIS A 53 -28.75 3.45 8.27
CA HIS A 53 -28.48 4.87 8.00
C HIS A 53 -27.56 5.55 9.03
N LYS A 54 -27.47 5.02 10.26
CA LYS A 54 -26.58 5.52 11.32
C LYS A 54 -25.12 5.08 11.18
N ALA A 55 -24.83 4.17 10.27
CA ALA A 55 -23.46 3.76 9.96
C ALA A 55 -22.75 4.75 9.02
N ALA A 56 -23.50 5.56 8.27
CA ALA A 56 -22.95 6.63 7.44
C ALA A 56 -22.34 7.73 8.32
N ILE A 57 -21.07 8.05 8.09
CA ILE A 57 -20.33 9.07 8.83
C ILE A 57 -20.36 10.38 8.03
N ALA A 58 -20.85 11.45 8.65
CA ALA A 58 -20.72 12.79 8.11
C ALA A 58 -19.23 13.21 8.14
N ARG A 59 -18.62 13.37 6.96
CA ARG A 59 -17.22 13.78 6.80
C ARG A 59 -17.09 14.88 5.74
N VAL A 60 -16.04 15.67 5.85
CA VAL A 60 -15.73 16.76 4.91
C VAL A 60 -14.79 16.29 3.80
N THR A 61 -14.04 15.21 4.03
CA THR A 61 -13.04 14.66 3.11
C THR A 61 -13.57 13.46 2.34
N ALA A 62 -12.94 13.15 1.21
CA ALA A 62 -13.24 11.96 0.42
C ALA A 62 -12.92 10.66 1.18
N SER A 63 -13.67 9.60 0.88
CA SER A 63 -13.37 8.26 1.36
C SER A 63 -12.02 7.80 0.86
N LYS A 64 -11.41 6.92 1.65
CA LYS A 64 -10.18 6.24 1.29
C LYS A 64 -10.25 5.51 -0.07
N PRO A 65 -11.28 4.70 -0.37
CA PRO A 65 -11.41 4.05 -1.68
C PRO A 65 -11.40 5.04 -2.86
N VAL A 66 -12.08 6.19 -2.72
CA VAL A 66 -12.15 7.21 -3.78
C VAL A 66 -10.82 7.96 -3.92
N ARG A 67 -10.13 8.31 -2.82
CA ARG A 67 -8.79 8.91 -2.89
C ARG A 67 -7.79 7.99 -3.60
N LEU A 68 -7.76 6.71 -3.23
CA LEU A 68 -6.89 5.72 -3.87
C LEU A 68 -7.18 5.56 -5.36
N ALA A 69 -8.44 5.67 -5.78
CA ALA A 69 -8.81 5.58 -7.19
C ALA A 69 -8.36 6.82 -7.99
N VAL A 70 -8.38 8.02 -7.37
CA VAL A 70 -7.81 9.25 -7.96
C VAL A 70 -6.30 9.15 -8.07
N GLU A 71 -5.61 8.73 -7.01
CA GLU A 71 -4.15 8.53 -7.01
C GLU A 71 -3.72 7.45 -8.02
N ALA A 72 -4.57 6.45 -8.25
CA ALA A 72 -4.39 5.42 -9.26
C ALA A 72 -4.61 5.91 -10.71
N GLY A 73 -5.02 7.16 -10.92
CA GLY A 73 -5.27 7.72 -12.25
C GLY A 73 -6.54 7.19 -12.93
N LEU A 74 -7.52 6.68 -12.17
CA LEU A 74 -8.77 6.14 -12.71
C LEU A 74 -9.80 7.22 -13.11
N PHE A 75 -9.44 8.49 -12.93
CA PHE A 75 -10.27 9.65 -13.25
C PHE A 75 -9.57 10.58 -14.24
N PRO A 76 -9.28 10.14 -15.49
CA PRO A 76 -8.91 11.06 -16.55
C PRO A 76 -10.02 12.11 -16.80
N PRO A 77 -9.73 13.19 -17.54
CA PRO A 77 -10.76 14.16 -17.94
C PRO A 77 -12.00 13.47 -18.53
N ASP A 78 -13.17 14.08 -18.31
CA ASP A 78 -14.49 13.59 -18.77
C ASP A 78 -14.97 12.27 -18.13
N THR A 79 -14.30 11.77 -17.10
CA THR A 79 -14.76 10.61 -16.35
C THR A 79 -16.03 10.94 -15.56
N THR A 80 -17.07 10.13 -15.74
CA THR A 80 -18.29 10.17 -14.92
C THR A 80 -18.17 9.28 -13.68
N TYR A 81 -18.71 9.75 -12.55
CA TYR A 81 -18.66 9.08 -11.26
C TYR A 81 -20.06 8.88 -10.65
N PHE A 82 -20.30 7.70 -10.07
CA PHE A 82 -21.53 7.43 -9.32
C PHE A 82 -21.23 6.76 -7.98
N ASP A 83 -21.81 7.26 -6.89
CA ASP A 83 -21.65 6.72 -5.53
C ASP A 83 -22.92 5.95 -5.10
N TYR A 84 -22.83 4.62 -5.04
CA TYR A 84 -23.92 3.72 -4.66
C TYR A 84 -23.91 3.51 -3.15
N GLY A 85 -24.84 4.13 -2.44
CA GLY A 85 -24.87 4.23 -0.98
C GLY A 85 -24.06 5.42 -0.46
N CYS A 86 -24.27 6.59 -1.05
CA CYS A 86 -23.42 7.77 -0.83
C CYS A 86 -23.52 8.40 0.58
N GLY A 87 -24.51 8.01 1.38
CA GLY A 87 -24.81 8.66 2.66
C GLY A 87 -25.00 10.16 2.48
N HIS A 88 -24.16 10.94 3.18
CA HIS A 88 -24.17 12.41 3.10
C HIS A 88 -23.56 13.00 1.81
N GLY A 89 -22.91 12.20 0.95
CA GLY A 89 -22.44 12.64 -0.37
C GLY A 89 -21.06 13.31 -0.40
N ALA A 90 -20.19 13.07 0.59
CA ALA A 90 -18.85 13.67 0.65
C ALA A 90 -17.96 13.32 -0.57
N ASP A 91 -18.08 12.09 -1.10
CA ASP A 91 -17.28 11.64 -2.24
C ASP A 91 -17.76 12.25 -3.54
N ILE A 92 -19.08 12.44 -3.68
CA ILE A 92 -19.72 13.15 -4.80
C ILE A 92 -19.17 14.58 -4.88
N GLU A 93 -19.14 15.30 -3.76
CA GLU A 93 -18.64 16.67 -3.71
C GLU A 93 -17.13 16.75 -3.96
N TYR A 94 -16.35 15.79 -3.47
CA TYR A 94 -14.93 15.74 -3.77
C TYR A 94 -14.65 15.58 -5.27
N ILE A 95 -15.29 14.62 -5.94
CA ILE A 95 -15.13 14.41 -7.37
C ILE A 95 -15.63 15.62 -8.18
N LYS A 96 -16.72 16.26 -7.75
CA LYS A 96 -17.23 17.49 -8.37
C LYS A 96 -16.22 18.63 -8.31
N ARG A 97 -15.49 18.77 -7.19
CA ARG A 97 -14.40 19.77 -7.04
C ARG A 97 -13.21 19.51 -7.96
N LEU A 98 -13.02 18.27 -8.42
CA LEU A 98 -12.04 17.93 -9.45
C LEU A 98 -12.52 18.27 -10.88
N GLY A 99 -13.72 18.86 -11.02
CA GLY A 99 -14.29 19.27 -12.31
C GLY A 99 -14.98 18.14 -13.07
N LEU A 100 -15.27 17.01 -12.41
CA LEU A 100 -15.86 15.82 -13.02
C LEU A 100 -17.36 15.71 -12.72
N ILE A 101 -18.08 15.01 -13.60
CA ILE A 101 -19.52 14.75 -13.42
C ILE A 101 -19.68 13.68 -12.35
N SER A 102 -20.34 14.02 -11.25
CA SER A 102 -20.61 13.10 -10.14
C SER A 102 -22.09 13.08 -9.75
N ALA A 103 -22.59 11.89 -9.43
CA ALA A 103 -23.92 11.66 -8.88
C ALA A 103 -23.86 10.57 -7.80
N GLY A 104 -24.94 10.35 -7.07
CA GLY A 104 -25.01 9.24 -6.13
C GLY A 104 -26.39 9.06 -5.50
N TRP A 105 -26.62 7.86 -5.01
CA TRP A 105 -27.89 7.41 -4.46
C TRP A 105 -27.66 6.82 -3.07
N ASP A 106 -28.63 6.99 -2.18
CA ASP A 106 -28.63 6.35 -0.87
C ASP A 106 -30.07 6.01 -0.47
N PRO A 107 -30.35 4.79 0.03
CA PRO A 107 -31.72 4.37 0.34
C PRO A 107 -32.39 5.21 1.43
N TYR A 108 -31.64 5.97 2.22
CA TYR A 108 -32.15 6.83 3.29
C TYR A 108 -31.95 8.31 2.99
N TYR A 109 -30.72 8.72 2.65
CA TYR A 109 -30.36 10.13 2.52
C TYR A 109 -30.73 10.73 1.16
N ARG A 110 -30.83 9.90 0.11
CA ARG A 110 -31.13 10.31 -1.27
C ARG A 110 -31.98 9.25 -2.00
N PRO A 111 -33.17 8.87 -1.47
CA PRO A 111 -33.93 7.74 -2.00
C PRO A 111 -34.50 8.01 -3.40
N ASP A 112 -34.82 9.27 -3.69
CA ASP A 112 -35.46 9.70 -4.94
C ASP A 112 -34.46 9.95 -6.09
N GLU A 113 -33.15 9.89 -5.81
CA GLU A 113 -32.12 10.06 -6.84
C GLU A 113 -32.10 8.87 -7.80
N THR A 114 -31.93 9.15 -9.09
CA THR A 114 -31.88 8.09 -10.10
C THR A 114 -30.53 7.40 -10.08
N ARG A 115 -30.55 6.07 -10.06
CA ARG A 115 -29.35 5.24 -10.25
C ARG A 115 -28.91 5.31 -11.70
N VAL A 116 -27.79 5.97 -11.98
CA VAL A 116 -27.27 6.18 -13.34
C VAL A 116 -25.95 5.44 -13.56
N SER A 117 -25.72 4.97 -14.78
CA SER A 117 -24.44 4.39 -15.16
C SER A 117 -23.34 5.45 -15.16
N ALA A 118 -22.12 5.06 -14.78
CA ALA A 118 -20.96 5.93 -14.75
C ALA A 118 -19.70 5.15 -15.13
N ASN A 119 -18.65 5.85 -15.56
CA ASN A 119 -17.35 5.24 -15.84
C ASN A 119 -16.78 4.59 -14.58
N VAL A 120 -16.84 5.30 -13.44
CA VAL A 120 -16.40 4.79 -12.14
C VAL A 120 -17.59 4.77 -11.18
N VAL A 121 -17.90 3.59 -10.62
CA VAL A 121 -18.92 3.43 -9.58
C VAL A 121 -18.24 3.09 -8.26
N ASN A 122 -18.66 3.72 -7.17
CA ASN A 122 -18.21 3.42 -5.82
C ASN A 122 -19.30 2.68 -5.03
N LEU A 123 -18.94 1.55 -4.45
CA LEU A 123 -19.71 0.82 -3.44
C LEU A 123 -18.88 0.80 -2.15
N GLY A 124 -18.69 1.99 -1.59
CA GLY A 124 -17.78 2.23 -0.49
C GLY A 124 -18.42 2.01 0.87
N TYR A 125 -18.02 0.95 1.59
CA TYR A 125 -18.49 0.62 2.94
C TYR A 125 -20.00 0.36 3.07
N VAL A 126 -20.63 -0.13 2.01
CA VAL A 126 -22.06 -0.45 1.97
C VAL A 126 -22.34 -1.90 2.30
N ILE A 127 -21.62 -2.84 1.68
CA ILE A 127 -21.88 -4.28 1.87
C ILE A 127 -21.67 -4.74 3.31
N ASN A 128 -20.81 -4.07 4.06
CA ASN A 128 -20.53 -4.35 5.47
C ASN A 128 -21.62 -3.87 6.42
N VAL A 129 -22.62 -3.09 5.96
CA VAL A 129 -23.74 -2.62 6.80
C VAL A 129 -25.09 -3.26 6.44
N ILE A 130 -25.12 -4.13 5.43
CA ILE A 130 -26.29 -4.89 5.02
C ILE A 130 -26.28 -6.25 5.70
N GLU A 131 -27.23 -6.52 6.59
CA GLU A 131 -27.35 -7.79 7.31
C GLU A 131 -27.86 -8.95 6.45
N ASP A 132 -28.75 -8.66 5.48
CA ASP A 132 -29.33 -9.68 4.61
C ASP A 132 -28.33 -10.04 3.50
N THR A 133 -27.98 -11.31 3.41
CA THR A 133 -26.93 -11.78 2.49
C THR A 133 -27.38 -11.72 1.03
N ALA A 134 -28.67 -11.89 0.74
CA ALA A 134 -29.23 -11.77 -0.60
C ALA A 134 -29.24 -10.31 -1.05
N GLU A 135 -29.70 -9.39 -0.20
CA GLU A 135 -29.67 -7.95 -0.45
C GLU A 135 -28.23 -7.45 -0.63
N ARG A 136 -27.29 -7.94 0.18
CA ARG A 136 -25.87 -7.59 0.05
C ARG A 136 -25.31 -8.00 -1.32
N ARG A 137 -25.66 -9.21 -1.78
CA ARG A 137 -25.31 -9.72 -3.11
C ARG A 137 -25.95 -8.87 -4.20
N GLU A 138 -27.22 -8.52 -4.08
CA GLU A 138 -27.94 -7.68 -5.04
C GLU A 138 -27.35 -6.27 -5.12
N ALA A 139 -27.00 -5.64 -3.99
CA ALA A 139 -26.36 -4.33 -3.96
C ALA A 139 -25.03 -4.35 -4.74
N LEU A 140 -24.22 -5.40 -4.57
CA LEU A 140 -22.97 -5.58 -5.30
C LEU A 140 -23.21 -5.75 -6.82
N ILE A 141 -24.19 -6.58 -7.20
CA ILE A 141 -24.55 -6.79 -8.61
C ILE A 141 -25.11 -5.50 -9.25
N ASN A 142 -25.95 -4.77 -8.53
CA ASN A 142 -26.55 -3.52 -9.01
C ASN A 142 -25.50 -2.44 -9.20
N ALA A 143 -24.59 -2.24 -8.24
CA ALA A 143 -23.48 -1.32 -8.37
C ALA A 143 -22.57 -1.70 -9.55
N TRP A 144 -22.30 -3.00 -9.73
CA TRP A 144 -21.57 -3.48 -10.90
C TRP A 144 -22.29 -3.17 -12.20
N GLY A 145 -23.61 -3.39 -12.28
CA GLY A 145 -24.44 -3.07 -13.44
C GLY A 145 -24.36 -1.61 -13.90
N LEU A 146 -24.08 -0.68 -12.98
CA LEU A 146 -23.91 0.75 -13.29
C LEU A 146 -22.48 1.09 -13.76
N ALA A 147 -21.48 0.26 -13.43
CA ALA A 147 -20.09 0.52 -13.73
C ALA A 147 -19.75 0.23 -15.19
N GLN A 148 -19.38 1.25 -15.95
CA GLN A 148 -18.97 1.13 -17.35
C GLN A 148 -17.49 0.79 -17.52
N LYS A 149 -16.62 1.22 -16.59
CA LYS A 149 -15.18 0.91 -16.62
C LYS A 149 -14.71 0.24 -15.34
N VAL A 150 -14.92 0.88 -14.18
CA VAL A 150 -14.41 0.39 -12.89
C VAL A 150 -15.48 0.45 -11.81
N LEU A 151 -15.57 -0.61 -11.01
CA LEU A 151 -16.27 -0.61 -9.73
C LEU A 151 -15.25 -0.63 -8.59
N ILE A 152 -15.38 0.34 -7.68
CA ILE A 152 -14.65 0.39 -6.41
C ILE A 152 -15.52 -0.31 -5.37
N VAL A 153 -14.99 -1.35 -4.73
CA VAL A 153 -15.67 -2.05 -3.63
C VAL A 153 -14.83 -1.88 -2.38
N ALA A 154 -15.47 -1.41 -1.30
CA ALA A 154 -14.82 -1.33 -0.01
C ALA A 154 -15.70 -1.86 1.13
N ALA A 155 -15.08 -2.54 2.09
CA ALA A 155 -15.72 -3.02 3.30
C ALA A 155 -14.74 -2.98 4.47
N GLN A 156 -15.30 -3.00 5.69
CA GLN A 156 -14.47 -3.10 6.89
C GLN A 156 -13.88 -4.50 7.02
N VAL A 157 -12.58 -4.57 7.26
CA VAL A 157 -11.86 -5.83 7.48
C VAL A 157 -11.68 -6.04 8.98
N LEU A 158 -11.81 -7.28 9.46
CA LEU A 158 -11.62 -7.62 10.85
C LEU A 158 -10.14 -7.48 11.19
N ILE A 159 -9.84 -6.53 12.05
CA ILE A 159 -8.54 -6.36 12.68
C ILE A 159 -8.78 -6.79 14.13
N ASP A 160 -8.12 -7.86 14.58
CA ASP A 160 -8.43 -8.58 15.83
C ASP A 160 -8.30 -7.68 17.07
N ASP A 161 -9.35 -6.89 17.36
CA ASP A 161 -9.51 -6.10 18.57
C ASP A 161 -10.56 -6.78 19.46
N ARG A 162 -10.09 -7.78 20.22
CA ARG A 162 -10.93 -8.64 21.08
C ARG A 162 -11.51 -7.94 22.31
N THR A 163 -11.58 -6.60 22.34
CA THR A 163 -11.88 -5.84 23.56
C THR A 163 -13.31 -5.29 23.67
N ARG A 164 -14.20 -5.49 22.68
CA ARG A 164 -15.57 -4.97 22.76
C ARG A 164 -16.60 -6.09 23.00
N GLY A 165 -17.44 -5.91 24.02
CA GLY A 165 -18.58 -6.77 24.31
C GLY A 165 -19.65 -6.65 23.23
N VAL A 166 -19.48 -7.42 22.15
CA VAL A 166 -20.28 -7.33 20.94
C VAL A 166 -21.23 -8.53 20.82
N ILE A 167 -22.48 -8.27 20.44
CA ILE A 167 -23.49 -9.30 20.18
C ILE A 167 -23.38 -9.76 18.72
N ALA A 168 -23.12 -11.05 18.51
CA ALA A 168 -23.11 -11.66 17.18
C ALA A 168 -24.55 -11.72 16.60
N TYR A 169 -24.71 -11.36 15.32
CA TYR A 169 -25.97 -11.42 14.59
C TYR A 169 -25.69 -11.82 13.14
N GLY A 170 -26.25 -12.94 12.66
CA GLY A 170 -25.93 -13.48 11.34
C GLY A 170 -24.42 -13.77 11.19
N ASP A 171 -23.81 -13.21 10.14
CA ASP A 171 -22.37 -13.29 9.85
C ASP A 171 -21.58 -12.02 10.27
N GLY A 172 -22.19 -11.18 11.10
CA GLY A 172 -21.60 -9.94 11.58
C GLY A 172 -21.99 -9.64 13.02
N ILE A 173 -21.94 -8.36 13.38
CA ILE A 173 -22.19 -7.89 14.73
C ILE A 173 -23.23 -6.77 14.77
N ILE A 174 -23.99 -6.68 15.86
CA ILE A 174 -24.81 -5.49 16.15
C ILE A 174 -24.02 -4.58 17.10
N THR A 175 -23.83 -3.32 16.68
CA THR A 175 -23.16 -2.30 17.51
C THR A 175 -24.10 -1.71 18.56
N SER A 176 -23.56 -1.01 19.55
CA SER A 176 -24.35 -0.27 20.55
C SER A 176 -25.26 0.81 19.95
N ARG A 177 -25.08 1.18 18.67
CA ARG A 177 -25.94 2.11 17.92
C ARG A 177 -27.06 1.42 17.14
N ASN A 178 -27.30 0.12 17.35
CA ASN A 178 -28.23 -0.73 16.59
C ASN A 178 -27.97 -0.73 15.08
N THR A 179 -26.69 -0.66 14.68
CA THR A 179 -26.25 -0.88 13.29
C THR A 179 -25.67 -2.27 13.15
N PHE A 180 -25.91 -2.92 12.01
CA PHE A 180 -25.21 -4.14 11.64
C PHE A 180 -23.83 -3.79 11.08
N GLN A 181 -22.81 -4.55 11.46
CA GLN A 181 -21.47 -4.43 10.93
C GLN A 181 -20.90 -5.82 10.68
N LYS A 182 -20.70 -6.19 9.42
CA LYS A 182 -19.84 -7.32 9.06
C LYS A 182 -18.40 -6.83 8.95
N TYR A 183 -17.49 -7.55 9.56
CA TYR A 183 -16.07 -7.41 9.32
C TYR A 183 -15.62 -8.61 8.50
N TYR A 184 -14.97 -8.34 7.38
CA TYR A 184 -14.47 -9.37 6.49
C TYR A 184 -13.04 -9.73 6.84
N GLU A 185 -12.62 -10.96 6.59
CA GLU A 185 -11.20 -11.18 6.31
C GLU A 185 -10.88 -10.68 4.89
N GLN A 186 -9.63 -10.26 4.64
CA GLN A 186 -9.27 -9.71 3.32
C GLN A 186 -9.50 -10.74 2.20
N GLU A 187 -9.11 -12.00 2.41
CA GLU A 187 -9.32 -13.08 1.44
C GLU A 187 -10.80 -13.46 1.29
N GLU A 188 -11.57 -13.40 2.38
CA GLU A 188 -13.02 -13.59 2.36
C GLU A 188 -13.70 -12.53 1.48
N LEU A 189 -13.33 -11.25 1.66
CA LEU A 189 -13.88 -10.15 0.88
C LEU A 189 -13.54 -10.30 -0.61
N LYS A 190 -12.29 -10.62 -0.94
CA LYS A 190 -11.89 -10.89 -2.33
C LYS A 190 -12.74 -12.01 -2.93
N SER A 191 -12.80 -13.16 -2.24
CA SER A 191 -13.51 -14.35 -2.71
C SER A 191 -14.99 -14.06 -2.92
N TYR A 192 -15.60 -13.29 -2.01
CA TYR A 192 -16.99 -12.84 -2.14
C TYR A 192 -17.19 -11.99 -3.39
N ILE A 193 -16.34 -10.99 -3.63
CA ILE A 193 -16.44 -10.11 -4.81
C ILE A 193 -16.26 -10.93 -6.09
N ASP A 194 -15.21 -11.75 -6.16
CA ASP A 194 -14.89 -12.57 -7.34
C ASP A 194 -16.02 -13.53 -7.69
N GLN A 195 -16.59 -14.22 -6.69
CA GLN A 195 -17.66 -15.19 -6.90
C GLN A 195 -18.98 -14.54 -7.31
N VAL A 196 -19.32 -13.39 -6.72
CA VAL A 196 -20.57 -12.68 -7.05
C VAL A 196 -20.51 -12.04 -8.43
N LEU A 197 -19.37 -11.45 -8.79
CA LEU A 197 -19.22 -10.71 -10.04
C LEU A 197 -18.68 -11.56 -11.20
N GLY A 198 -18.06 -12.70 -10.92
CA GLY A 198 -17.39 -13.54 -11.92
C GLY A 198 -16.14 -12.89 -12.53
N VAL A 199 -15.54 -11.91 -11.85
CA VAL A 199 -14.40 -11.11 -12.32
C VAL A 199 -13.35 -11.05 -11.22
N ASP A 200 -12.06 -11.21 -11.57
CA ASP A 200 -10.94 -11.12 -10.61
C ASP A 200 -10.75 -9.68 -10.12
N ALA A 201 -11.13 -9.44 -8.86
CA ALA A 201 -10.98 -8.15 -8.19
C ALA A 201 -9.51 -7.90 -7.80
N ILE A 202 -9.03 -6.69 -8.04
CA ILE A 202 -7.65 -6.29 -7.77
C ILE A 202 -7.59 -5.61 -6.39
N PRO A 203 -6.86 -6.17 -5.40
CA PRO A 203 -6.69 -5.53 -4.11
C PRO A 203 -5.79 -4.29 -4.24
N VAL A 204 -6.27 -3.18 -3.71
CA VAL A 204 -5.55 -1.88 -3.75
C VAL A 204 -4.98 -1.55 -2.38
N ALA A 205 -5.77 -1.82 -1.33
CA ALA A 205 -5.44 -1.69 0.07
C ALA A 205 -6.29 -2.68 0.89
N LEU A 206 -6.06 -2.73 2.21
CA LEU A 206 -6.91 -3.50 3.11
C LEU A 206 -8.38 -3.07 2.99
N GLY A 207 -9.25 -4.03 2.72
CA GLY A 207 -10.68 -3.86 2.55
C GLY A 207 -11.11 -3.16 1.26
N ILE A 208 -10.20 -2.92 0.31
CA ILE A 208 -10.47 -2.10 -0.89
C ILE A 208 -10.00 -2.80 -2.15
N TYR A 209 -10.94 -2.96 -3.08
CA TYR A 209 -10.76 -3.64 -4.35
C TYR A 209 -11.25 -2.79 -5.52
N PHE A 210 -10.54 -2.86 -6.64
CA PHE A 210 -11.00 -2.35 -7.93
C PHE A 210 -11.36 -3.52 -8.84
N VAL A 211 -12.53 -3.44 -9.48
CA VAL A 211 -13.04 -4.43 -10.42
C VAL A 211 -13.19 -3.74 -11.78
N PHE A 212 -12.48 -4.24 -12.79
CA PHE A 212 -12.44 -3.64 -14.12
C PHE A 212 -13.35 -4.40 -15.08
N ARG A 213 -14.11 -3.66 -15.91
CA ARG A 213 -14.95 -4.23 -16.98
C ARG A 213 -14.11 -4.83 -18.11
N ASP A 214 -13.01 -4.17 -18.41
CA ASP A 214 -12.08 -4.53 -19.47
C ASP A 214 -10.84 -5.21 -18.86
N GLU A 215 -10.61 -6.47 -19.25
CA GLU A 215 -9.45 -7.25 -18.81
C GLU A 215 -8.13 -6.58 -19.21
N PHE A 216 -8.06 -5.90 -20.36
CA PHE A 216 -6.85 -5.17 -20.77
C PHE A 216 -6.56 -3.99 -19.84
N GLN A 217 -7.58 -3.25 -19.41
CA GLN A 217 -7.41 -2.16 -18.44
C GLN A 217 -6.96 -2.70 -17.09
N ALA A 218 -7.52 -3.84 -16.68
CA ALA A 218 -7.12 -4.55 -15.47
C ALA A 218 -5.63 -4.92 -15.51
N GLU A 219 -5.15 -5.48 -16.64
CA GLU A 219 -3.74 -5.86 -16.80
C GLU A 219 -2.81 -4.64 -16.85
N ILE A 220 -3.20 -3.55 -17.52
CA ILE A 220 -2.44 -2.29 -17.50
C ILE A 220 -2.31 -1.77 -16.06
N PHE A 221 -3.40 -1.81 -15.29
CA PHE A 221 -3.40 -1.41 -13.89
C PHE A 221 -2.54 -2.33 -13.02
N ARG A 222 -2.58 -3.65 -13.21
CA ARG A 222 -1.71 -4.60 -12.49
C ARG A 222 -0.24 -4.34 -12.78
N ALA A 223 0.12 -4.13 -14.05
CA ALA A 223 1.50 -3.89 -14.46
C ALA A 223 2.04 -2.56 -13.93
N SER A 224 1.24 -1.49 -13.93
CA SER A 224 1.67 -0.17 -13.47
C SER A 224 2.04 -0.15 -11.99
N ARG A 225 1.43 -1.00 -11.15
CA ARG A 225 1.74 -1.13 -9.71
C ARG A 225 3.17 -1.59 -9.41
N PHE A 226 3.82 -2.27 -10.35
CA PHE A 226 5.17 -2.79 -10.19
C PHE A 226 6.19 -2.03 -11.03
N ARG A 227 5.84 -0.82 -11.47
CA ARG A 227 6.77 0.02 -12.21
C ARG A 227 7.66 0.80 -11.26
N SER A 228 8.93 0.92 -11.61
CA SER A 228 9.88 1.71 -10.84
C SER A 228 10.11 3.10 -11.42
N ARG A 229 10.34 4.10 -10.57
CA ARG A 229 10.74 5.44 -11.01
C ARG A 229 12.09 5.41 -11.76
N ALA A 230 12.18 6.05 -12.91
CA ALA A 230 13.42 6.22 -13.66
C ALA A 230 13.58 7.67 -14.08
N THR A 231 14.83 8.12 -14.22
CA THR A 231 15.14 9.47 -14.66
C THR A 231 16.04 9.36 -15.88
N ALA A 232 15.76 10.18 -16.89
CA ALA A 232 16.58 10.24 -18.09
C ALA A 232 18.05 10.59 -17.73
N PRO A 233 19.04 9.95 -18.37
CA PRO A 233 20.44 10.23 -18.15
C PRO A 233 20.77 11.72 -18.33
N ARG A 234 21.68 12.22 -17.49
CA ARG A 234 22.13 13.62 -17.58
C ARG A 234 23.04 13.79 -18.79
N ILE A 235 22.90 14.94 -19.46
CA ILE A 235 23.79 15.34 -20.57
C ILE A 235 25.18 15.62 -19.98
N ARG A 236 26.19 14.87 -20.42
CA ARG A 236 27.58 14.98 -19.93
C ARG A 236 28.46 15.81 -20.85
N LEU A 237 28.16 15.82 -22.15
CA LEU A 237 28.95 16.50 -23.17
C LEU A 237 28.08 17.50 -23.92
N LYS A 238 28.57 18.74 -24.03
CA LYS A 238 27.99 19.73 -24.94
C LYS A 238 28.35 19.34 -26.38
N ILE A 239 27.42 18.67 -27.06
CA ILE A 239 27.57 18.32 -28.47
C ILE A 239 26.67 19.26 -29.26
N ASN A 240 27.24 20.08 -30.15
CA ASN A 240 26.51 21.09 -30.91
C ASN A 240 25.27 20.52 -31.61
N LYS A 241 25.37 19.33 -32.20
CA LYS A 241 24.24 18.64 -32.84
C LYS A 241 23.17 18.18 -31.84
N PHE A 242 23.53 17.77 -30.64
CA PHE A 242 22.53 17.40 -29.64
C PHE A 242 21.80 18.63 -29.12
N GLU A 243 22.53 19.72 -28.84
CA GLU A 243 21.93 20.97 -28.37
C GLU A 243 20.99 21.58 -29.41
N GLU A 244 21.36 21.53 -30.70
CA GLU A 244 20.53 22.00 -31.82
C GLU A 244 19.16 21.30 -31.89
N TYR A 245 19.12 20.00 -31.60
CA TYR A 245 17.90 19.18 -31.70
C TYR A 245 17.36 18.71 -30.35
N ARG A 246 17.75 19.36 -29.24
CA ARG A 246 17.43 18.89 -27.89
C ARG A 246 15.93 18.73 -27.66
N GLU A 247 15.13 19.72 -28.05
CA GLU A 247 13.68 19.68 -27.92
C GLU A 247 13.05 18.56 -28.76
N LEU A 248 13.58 18.32 -29.96
CA LEU A 248 13.10 17.26 -30.85
C LEU A 248 13.46 15.87 -30.32
N LEU A 249 14.63 15.72 -29.66
CA LEU A 249 15.12 14.45 -29.09
C LEU A 249 14.54 14.15 -27.70
N GLN A 250 14.04 15.15 -26.97
CA GLN A 250 13.50 14.98 -25.61
C GLN A 250 12.36 13.95 -25.54
N PRO A 251 11.34 13.96 -26.42
CA PRO A 251 10.33 12.91 -26.46
C PRO A 251 10.91 11.49 -26.56
N LEU A 252 11.95 11.32 -27.37
CA LEU A 252 12.62 10.02 -27.54
C LEU A 252 13.35 9.57 -26.27
N MET A 253 13.96 10.52 -25.55
CA MET A 253 14.59 10.26 -24.25
C MET A 253 13.55 9.89 -23.18
N ASP A 254 12.42 10.58 -23.16
CA ASP A 254 11.32 10.32 -22.24
C ASP A 254 10.69 8.95 -22.52
N PHE A 255 10.43 8.63 -23.78
CA PHE A 255 9.96 7.30 -24.18
C PHE A 255 10.94 6.21 -23.75
N TYR A 256 12.24 6.38 -23.99
CA TYR A 256 13.21 5.36 -23.58
C TYR A 256 13.26 5.24 -22.04
N THR A 257 13.23 6.36 -21.32
CA THR A 257 13.22 6.37 -19.84
C THR A 257 11.99 5.64 -19.30
N GLU A 258 10.86 5.83 -19.97
CA GLU A 258 9.60 5.23 -19.60
C GLU A 258 9.56 3.74 -19.97
N ARG A 259 10.13 3.32 -21.10
CA ARG A 259 9.92 1.98 -21.68
C ARG A 259 11.14 1.06 -21.66
N GLY A 260 12.34 1.60 -21.48
CA GLY A 260 13.61 0.88 -21.53
C GLY A 260 13.99 0.41 -22.93
N ARG A 261 13.35 0.97 -23.95
CA ARG A 261 13.53 0.62 -25.37
C ARG A 261 13.12 1.77 -26.26
N LEU A 262 13.47 1.68 -27.54
CA LEU A 262 13.00 2.62 -28.57
C LEU A 262 11.57 2.31 -29.02
N PRO A 263 10.82 3.31 -29.51
CA PRO A 263 9.51 3.10 -30.11
C PRO A 263 9.64 2.29 -31.40
N THR A 264 8.66 1.44 -31.64
CA THR A 264 8.53 0.65 -32.87
C THR A 264 7.84 1.46 -33.97
N LEU A 265 7.97 1.01 -35.23
CA LEU A 265 7.29 1.68 -36.35
C LEU A 265 5.75 1.64 -36.22
N GLU A 266 5.20 0.55 -35.66
CA GLU A 266 3.77 0.43 -35.40
C GLU A 266 3.29 1.45 -34.35
N GLU A 267 4.06 1.64 -33.27
CA GLU A 267 3.76 2.64 -32.24
C GLU A 267 3.80 4.07 -32.78
N ILE A 268 4.69 4.35 -33.73
CA ILE A 268 4.78 5.66 -34.39
C ILE A 268 3.61 5.88 -35.37
N ALA A 269 3.21 4.84 -36.11
CA ALA A 269 2.16 4.92 -37.11
C ALA A 269 0.74 4.91 -36.51
N GLN A 270 0.55 4.37 -35.31
CA GLN A 270 -0.77 4.17 -34.69
C GLN A 270 -0.85 4.76 -33.26
N PRO A 271 -0.72 6.09 -33.11
CA PRO A 271 -0.70 6.74 -31.79
C PRO A 271 -2.00 6.54 -30.98
N GLN A 272 -3.13 6.26 -31.64
CA GLN A 272 -4.40 5.98 -30.96
C GLN A 272 -4.41 4.61 -30.26
N MET A 273 -3.65 3.63 -30.77
CA MET A 273 -3.55 2.27 -30.20
C MET A 273 -2.43 2.17 -29.15
N PHE A 274 -1.48 3.11 -29.19
CA PHE A 274 -0.37 3.23 -28.26
C PHE A 274 -0.34 4.67 -27.73
N PRO A 275 -1.23 5.04 -26.79
CA PRO A 275 -1.28 6.39 -26.23
C PRO A 275 -0.03 6.65 -25.38
N VAL A 276 1.08 6.92 -26.04
CA VAL A 276 2.09 7.85 -25.55
C VAL A 276 1.46 9.23 -25.76
N GLU A 277 1.71 10.21 -24.89
CA GLU A 277 1.41 11.61 -25.23
C GLU A 277 1.86 11.88 -26.68
N PRO A 278 1.16 12.70 -27.48
CA PRO A 278 1.40 12.86 -28.91
C PRO A 278 2.80 13.41 -29.19
N GLN A 279 3.77 12.52 -29.14
CA GLN A 279 5.17 12.78 -29.39
C GLN A 279 5.34 12.62 -30.89
N ASN A 280 5.67 13.73 -31.57
CA ASN A 280 5.83 13.74 -33.02
C ASN A 280 7.13 13.02 -33.42
N PHE A 281 7.12 11.68 -33.35
CA PHE A 281 8.23 10.84 -33.81
C PHE A 281 8.40 10.88 -35.33
N ALA A 282 7.41 11.38 -36.08
CA ALA A 282 7.52 11.56 -37.54
C ALA A 282 8.58 12.62 -37.88
N ALA A 283 8.60 13.76 -37.16
CA ALA A 283 9.63 14.78 -37.32
C ALA A 283 11.06 14.24 -37.05
N LEU A 284 11.20 13.34 -36.07
CA LEU A 284 12.47 12.66 -35.81
C LEU A 284 12.93 11.78 -36.99
N GLN A 285 11.99 11.11 -37.67
CA GLN A 285 12.33 10.32 -38.86
C GLN A 285 12.69 11.20 -40.05
N GLU A 286 12.01 12.32 -40.25
CA GLU A 286 12.33 13.28 -41.32
C GLU A 286 13.73 13.90 -41.14
N THR A 287 14.07 14.33 -39.92
CA THR A 287 15.35 15.00 -39.63
C THR A 287 16.53 14.01 -39.61
N PHE A 288 16.38 12.83 -39.01
CA PHE A 288 17.51 11.91 -38.77
C PHE A 288 17.49 10.66 -39.66
N GLY A 289 16.46 10.47 -40.47
CA GLY A 289 16.20 9.29 -41.31
C GLY A 289 15.68 8.07 -40.55
N SER A 290 16.00 7.92 -39.25
CA SER A 290 15.42 6.86 -38.41
C SER A 290 15.56 7.17 -36.92
N ILE A 291 14.68 6.59 -36.10
CA ILE A 291 14.72 6.68 -34.64
C ILE A 291 16.06 6.17 -34.07
N LYS A 292 16.63 5.10 -34.62
CA LYS A 292 17.94 4.58 -34.19
C LYS A 292 19.06 5.60 -34.41
N ARG A 293 19.02 6.34 -35.53
CA ARG A 293 20.00 7.39 -35.81
C ARG A 293 19.80 8.60 -34.91
N ALA A 294 18.55 9.00 -34.64
CA ALA A 294 18.24 10.05 -33.67
C ALA A 294 18.77 9.69 -32.28
N PHE A 295 18.52 8.46 -31.81
CA PHE A 295 19.01 8.01 -30.50
C PHE A 295 20.53 7.89 -30.44
N LYS A 296 21.22 7.61 -31.55
CA LYS A 296 22.69 7.63 -31.59
C LYS A 296 23.26 9.00 -31.21
N ILE A 297 22.57 10.10 -31.53
CA ILE A 297 22.97 11.45 -31.12
C ILE A 297 22.78 11.63 -29.61
N VAL A 298 21.68 11.12 -29.05
CA VAL A 298 21.45 11.07 -27.59
C VAL A 298 22.59 10.33 -26.89
N LEU A 299 22.96 9.13 -27.38
CA LEU A 299 24.05 8.33 -26.81
C LEU A 299 25.43 8.99 -26.89
N GLN A 300 25.65 9.92 -27.82
CA GLN A 300 26.90 10.68 -27.87
C GLN A 300 26.95 11.74 -26.76
N ALA A 301 25.81 12.31 -26.37
CA ALA A 301 25.70 13.39 -25.39
C ALA A 301 25.48 12.90 -23.94
N THR A 302 25.13 11.63 -23.76
CA THR A 302 24.74 11.01 -22.48
C THR A 302 25.56 9.75 -22.17
N ASP A 303 25.38 9.19 -20.98
CA ASP A 303 26.03 7.92 -20.60
C ASP A 303 25.21 6.71 -21.07
N ILE A 304 25.86 5.80 -21.79
CA ILE A 304 25.24 4.59 -22.34
C ILE A 304 24.81 3.63 -21.22
N GLY A 305 25.64 3.48 -20.18
CA GLY A 305 25.35 2.59 -19.04
C GLY A 305 24.12 3.03 -18.24
N GLU A 306 23.84 4.33 -18.16
CA GLU A 306 22.61 4.84 -17.55
C GLU A 306 21.35 4.44 -18.35
N TRP A 307 21.44 4.36 -19.69
CA TRP A 307 20.33 3.83 -20.53
C TRP A 307 20.15 2.32 -20.39
N ASP A 308 21.25 1.57 -20.35
CA ASP A 308 21.21 0.12 -20.10
C ASP A 308 20.60 -0.19 -18.74
N ALA A 309 20.95 0.58 -17.70
CA ALA A 309 20.34 0.48 -16.37
C ALA A 309 18.83 0.74 -16.37
N ILE A 310 18.33 1.65 -17.22
CA ILE A 310 16.89 1.86 -17.42
C ILE A 310 16.25 0.63 -18.08
N ALA A 311 16.88 0.08 -19.12
CA ALA A 311 16.39 -1.12 -19.79
C ALA A 311 16.32 -2.33 -18.81
N ASP A 312 17.36 -2.52 -18.00
CA ASP A 312 17.38 -3.54 -16.93
C ASP A 312 16.31 -3.30 -15.88
N LYS A 313 16.10 -2.04 -15.48
CA LYS A 313 15.03 -1.68 -14.55
C LYS A 313 13.64 -2.04 -15.09
N ARG A 314 13.41 -1.84 -16.39
CA ARG A 314 12.14 -2.21 -17.06
C ARG A 314 11.98 -3.71 -17.25
N ARG A 315 13.07 -4.45 -17.52
CA ARG A 315 13.07 -5.92 -17.45
C ARG A 315 12.66 -6.40 -16.07
N ASN A 316 13.29 -5.85 -15.03
CA ASN A 316 13.00 -6.20 -13.64
C ASN A 316 11.54 -5.90 -13.24
N ASP A 317 10.98 -4.75 -13.65
CA ASP A 317 9.57 -4.41 -13.43
C ASP A 317 8.63 -5.46 -14.06
N LEU A 318 8.89 -5.85 -15.32
CA LEU A 318 8.12 -6.89 -16.01
C LEU A 318 8.28 -8.26 -15.35
N MET A 319 9.48 -8.61 -14.87
CA MET A 319 9.70 -9.87 -14.15
C MET A 319 8.91 -9.92 -12.85
N VAL A 320 8.94 -8.85 -12.03
CA VAL A 320 8.16 -8.76 -10.79
C VAL A 320 6.66 -8.90 -11.10
N TYR A 321 6.18 -8.17 -12.12
CA TYR A 321 4.79 -8.26 -12.56
C TYR A 321 4.39 -9.69 -13.00
N LEU A 322 5.17 -10.33 -13.87
CA LEU A 322 4.88 -11.67 -14.39
C LEU A 322 5.00 -12.74 -13.29
N ALA A 323 5.98 -12.61 -12.39
CA ALA A 323 6.19 -13.49 -11.25
C ALA A 323 4.98 -13.44 -10.32
N LEU A 324 4.57 -12.24 -9.92
CA LEU A 324 3.40 -12.05 -9.08
C LEU A 324 2.12 -12.52 -9.76
N SER A 325 2.04 -12.45 -11.09
CA SER A 325 0.89 -12.95 -11.86
C SER A 325 0.71 -14.46 -11.80
N HIS A 326 1.67 -15.20 -11.24
CA HIS A 326 1.55 -16.62 -10.93
C HIS A 326 0.55 -16.91 -9.78
N PHE A 327 0.34 -15.97 -8.84
CA PHE A 327 -0.59 -16.18 -7.71
C PHE A 327 -2.07 -16.12 -8.11
N GLY A 328 -2.37 -15.81 -9.37
CA GLY A 328 -3.71 -15.88 -9.95
C GLY A 328 -3.63 -16.52 -11.34
N LYS A 329 -4.39 -15.97 -12.29
CA LYS A 329 -4.29 -16.38 -13.69
C LYS A 329 -3.26 -15.50 -14.39
N ARG A 330 -2.06 -16.06 -14.64
CA ARG A 330 -1.07 -15.36 -15.48
C ARG A 330 -1.67 -15.14 -16.88
N PRO A 331 -1.65 -13.90 -17.41
CA PRO A 331 -2.25 -13.59 -18.71
C PRO A 331 -1.57 -14.41 -19.83
N LYS A 332 -2.31 -14.76 -20.88
CA LYS A 332 -1.66 -15.25 -22.11
C LYS A 332 -1.09 -14.06 -22.86
N PHE A 333 -0.13 -14.29 -23.74
CA PHE A 333 0.48 -13.22 -24.54
C PHE A 333 -0.54 -12.35 -25.29
N ARG A 334 -1.64 -12.94 -25.77
CA ARG A 334 -2.71 -12.22 -26.49
C ARG A 334 -3.60 -11.36 -25.58
N ASP A 335 -3.64 -11.68 -24.30
CA ASP A 335 -4.46 -11.00 -23.28
C ASP A 335 -3.70 -9.77 -22.72
N LEU A 336 -2.40 -9.65 -23.02
CA LEU A 336 -1.60 -8.47 -22.68
C LEU A 336 -1.88 -7.30 -23.63
N SER A 337 -1.81 -6.08 -23.09
CA SER A 337 -1.92 -4.87 -23.89
C SER A 337 -0.85 -4.82 -25.01
N PRO A 338 -1.14 -4.21 -26.17
CA PRO A 338 -0.17 -4.06 -27.26
C PRO A 338 1.17 -3.48 -26.78
N ILE A 339 1.09 -2.47 -25.92
CA ILE A 339 2.17 -1.80 -25.20
C ILE A 339 3.08 -2.81 -24.46
N ILE A 340 2.52 -3.65 -23.59
CA ILE A 340 3.28 -4.64 -22.81
C ILE A 340 3.86 -5.73 -23.73
N ARG A 341 3.11 -6.17 -24.74
CA ARG A 341 3.59 -7.17 -25.72
C ARG A 341 4.86 -6.71 -26.43
N THR A 342 4.90 -5.43 -26.82
CA THR A 342 6.05 -4.84 -27.48
C THR A 342 7.24 -4.71 -26.53
N ASP A 343 7.01 -4.34 -25.26
CA ASP A 343 8.07 -4.29 -24.25
C ASP A 343 8.71 -5.66 -24.04
N ILE A 344 7.90 -6.69 -23.84
CA ILE A 344 8.37 -8.04 -23.61
C ILE A 344 9.21 -8.53 -24.79
N LYS A 345 8.74 -8.33 -26.03
CA LYS A 345 9.49 -8.71 -27.22
C LYS A 345 10.83 -7.99 -27.31
N ALA A 346 10.86 -6.68 -27.04
CA ALA A 346 12.09 -5.90 -27.15
C ALA A 346 13.08 -6.16 -26.01
N LEU A 347 12.60 -6.39 -24.79
CA LEU A 347 13.43 -6.50 -23.59
C LEU A 347 13.87 -7.93 -23.27
N PHE A 348 13.08 -8.95 -23.66
CA PHE A 348 13.33 -10.36 -23.39
C PHE A 348 13.47 -11.22 -24.65
N GLY A 349 13.10 -10.71 -25.83
CA GLY A 349 13.01 -11.48 -27.07
C GLY A 349 11.67 -12.18 -27.24
N SER A 350 11.18 -12.87 -26.21
CA SER A 350 9.89 -13.57 -26.26
C SER A 350 9.14 -13.59 -24.93
N TYR A 351 7.82 -13.80 -24.99
CA TYR A 351 7.00 -13.97 -23.79
C TYR A 351 7.42 -15.17 -22.94
N GLN A 352 7.81 -16.27 -23.60
CA GLN A 352 8.27 -17.47 -22.90
C GLN A 352 9.54 -17.20 -22.09
N GLN A 353 10.52 -16.50 -22.68
CA GLN A 353 11.75 -16.12 -21.97
C GLN A 353 11.47 -15.20 -20.78
N ALA A 354 10.56 -14.23 -20.93
CA ALA A 354 10.14 -13.36 -19.84
C ALA A 354 9.49 -14.14 -18.69
N CYS A 355 8.58 -15.07 -19.01
CA CYS A 355 7.96 -15.95 -18.01
C CYS A 355 8.98 -16.84 -17.31
N THR A 356 9.88 -17.50 -18.05
CA THR A 356 10.94 -18.33 -17.46
C THR A 356 11.82 -17.53 -16.50
N ALA A 357 12.23 -16.31 -16.88
CA ALA A 357 13.01 -15.44 -16.01
C ALA A 357 12.24 -15.06 -14.74
N ALA A 358 10.95 -14.71 -14.87
CA ALA A 358 10.08 -14.40 -13.75
C ALA A 358 9.87 -15.60 -12.82
N ASP A 359 9.71 -16.81 -13.36
CA ASP A 359 9.54 -18.05 -12.59
C ASP A 359 10.80 -18.41 -11.82
N LEU A 360 11.98 -18.27 -12.43
CA LEU A 360 13.26 -18.46 -11.72
C LEU A 360 13.43 -17.48 -10.56
N MET A 361 13.03 -16.21 -10.76
CA MET A 361 13.04 -15.20 -9.70
C MET A 361 12.06 -15.57 -8.57
N LEU A 362 10.83 -15.99 -8.91
CA LEU A 362 9.83 -16.42 -7.92
C LEU A 362 10.30 -17.62 -7.11
N MET A 363 10.87 -18.64 -7.76
CA MET A 363 11.42 -19.83 -7.09
C MET A 363 12.55 -19.47 -6.12
N SER A 364 13.31 -18.41 -6.41
CA SER A 364 14.40 -17.97 -5.53
C SER A 364 13.93 -17.36 -4.21
N LEU A 365 12.66 -16.90 -4.10
CA LEU A 365 12.10 -16.37 -2.85
C LEU A 365 12.06 -17.39 -1.71
N GLY A 366 11.99 -18.68 -2.04
CA GLY A 366 12.01 -19.76 -1.05
C GLY A 366 13.38 -19.94 -0.35
N ARG A 367 14.44 -19.28 -0.84
CA ARG A 367 15.79 -19.33 -0.28
C ARG A 367 16.01 -18.09 0.58
N ILE A 368 15.82 -18.24 1.87
CA ILE A 368 15.87 -17.11 2.80
C ILE A 368 17.25 -16.45 2.86
N GLU A 369 18.30 -17.21 2.57
CA GLU A 369 19.69 -16.74 2.50
C GLU A 369 19.88 -15.71 1.38
N LEU A 370 19.19 -15.88 0.24
CA LEU A 370 19.20 -14.89 -0.84
C LEU A 370 18.49 -13.61 -0.42
N ILE A 371 17.36 -13.72 0.31
CA ILE A 371 16.65 -12.56 0.84
C ILE A 371 17.51 -11.81 1.86
N GLU A 372 18.20 -12.53 2.75
CA GLU A 372 19.17 -11.95 3.67
C GLU A 372 20.28 -11.24 2.91
N GLU A 373 20.92 -11.89 1.93
CA GLU A 373 21.98 -11.31 1.11
C GLU A 373 21.52 -9.99 0.45
N ARG A 374 20.37 -10.00 -0.23
CA ARG A 374 19.82 -8.79 -0.87
C ARG A 374 19.46 -7.71 0.13
N CYS A 375 18.93 -8.07 1.30
CA CYS A 375 18.69 -7.11 2.37
C CYS A 375 20.01 -6.46 2.83
N ARG A 376 21.07 -7.25 3.03
CA ARG A 376 22.37 -6.75 3.51
C ARG A 376 23.12 -5.91 2.48
N GLN A 377 22.98 -6.23 1.19
CA GLN A 377 23.58 -5.48 0.09
C GLN A 377 22.79 -4.23 -0.30
N SER A 378 21.56 -4.08 0.20
CA SER A 378 20.74 -2.92 -0.12
C SER A 378 21.41 -1.62 0.36
N THR A 379 21.62 -0.71 -0.59
CA THR A 379 22.09 0.66 -0.34
C THR A 379 21.00 1.57 0.22
N ILE A 380 19.75 1.12 0.15
CA ILE A 380 18.56 1.84 0.63
C ILE A 380 17.96 1.08 1.81
N GLY A 381 17.69 1.78 2.91
CA GLY A 381 17.05 1.21 4.09
C GLY A 381 17.98 1.10 5.30
N GLN A 382 17.37 1.20 6.47
CA GLN A 382 18.05 1.07 7.75
C GLN A 382 18.30 -0.41 8.07
N GLN A 383 19.58 -0.77 8.13
CA GLN A 383 20.02 -2.11 8.50
C GLN A 383 19.80 -2.35 10.00
N ARG A 384 19.10 -3.43 10.33
CA ARG A 384 18.94 -3.91 11.72
C ARG A 384 19.47 -5.35 11.82
N PRO A 385 19.77 -5.85 13.03
CA PRO A 385 20.35 -7.19 13.19
C PRO A 385 19.52 -8.31 12.55
N LYS A 386 18.19 -8.20 12.52
CA LYS A 386 17.28 -9.25 12.01
C LYS A 386 16.37 -8.79 10.87
N SER A 387 16.64 -7.62 10.29
CA SER A 387 15.74 -7.05 9.28
C SER A 387 16.34 -5.87 8.53
N LEU A 388 15.86 -5.62 7.33
CA LEU A 388 16.00 -4.35 6.62
C LEU A 388 14.70 -3.54 6.76
N TRP A 389 14.81 -2.26 7.10
CA TRP A 389 13.66 -1.36 7.21
C TRP A 389 13.74 -0.32 6.09
N VAL A 390 12.66 -0.12 5.35
CA VAL A 390 12.63 0.79 4.19
C VAL A 390 11.35 1.60 4.22
N HIS A 391 11.40 2.88 3.90
CA HIS A 391 10.19 3.67 3.74
C HIS A 391 9.41 3.22 2.49
N VAL A 392 8.08 3.25 2.53
CA VAL A 392 7.24 2.78 1.40
C VAL A 392 7.54 3.49 0.07
N SER A 393 8.00 4.75 0.13
CA SER A 393 8.37 5.53 -1.06
C SER A 393 9.61 5.00 -1.78
N ALA A 394 10.40 4.15 -1.14
CA ALA A 394 11.67 3.65 -1.68
C ALA A 394 11.58 2.19 -2.16
N LEU A 395 10.43 1.54 -1.99
CA LEU A 395 10.22 0.14 -2.40
C LEU A 395 10.53 -0.09 -3.87
N ASP A 396 10.14 0.84 -4.73
CA ASP A 396 10.35 0.77 -6.18
C ASP A 396 11.83 0.93 -6.61
N GLN A 397 12.72 1.26 -5.68
CA GLN A 397 14.16 1.37 -5.91
C GLN A 397 14.95 0.22 -5.30
N LEU A 398 14.30 -0.72 -4.60
CA LEU A 398 14.95 -1.90 -4.06
C LEU A 398 15.29 -2.92 -5.16
N ASP A 399 16.15 -3.87 -4.80
CA ASP A 399 16.42 -5.06 -5.61
C ASP A 399 15.10 -5.76 -6.02
N PRO A 400 14.95 -6.20 -7.28
CA PRO A 400 13.71 -6.82 -7.76
C PRO A 400 13.26 -8.03 -6.94
N LEU A 401 14.19 -8.77 -6.32
CA LEU A 401 13.83 -9.88 -5.45
C LEU A 401 13.16 -9.40 -4.16
N LEU A 402 13.62 -8.30 -3.56
CA LEU A 402 12.97 -7.69 -2.40
C LEU A 402 11.62 -7.08 -2.76
N ARG A 403 11.51 -6.46 -3.94
CA ARG A 403 10.25 -5.94 -4.49
C ARG A 403 9.23 -7.05 -4.70
N LEU A 404 9.67 -8.17 -5.26
CA LEU A 404 8.85 -9.36 -5.43
C LEU A 404 8.44 -9.95 -4.08
N TYR A 405 9.35 -10.02 -3.12
CA TYR A 405 9.10 -10.53 -1.76
C TYR A 405 8.04 -9.71 -1.01
N GLU A 406 8.11 -8.37 -1.06
CA GLU A 406 7.03 -7.49 -0.55
C GLU A 406 5.74 -7.65 -1.36
N GLY A 407 5.89 -7.76 -2.68
CA GLY A 407 4.82 -7.96 -3.65
C GLY A 407 3.96 -9.19 -3.35
N CYS A 408 4.53 -10.28 -2.83
CA CYS A 408 3.78 -11.47 -2.43
C CYS A 408 2.72 -11.16 -1.35
N ALA A 409 3.04 -10.27 -0.41
CA ALA A 409 2.08 -9.80 0.59
C ALA A 409 1.14 -8.74 0.01
N SER A 410 1.68 -7.69 -0.60
CA SER A 410 0.91 -6.52 -1.03
C SER A 410 -0.01 -6.81 -2.21
N ARG A 411 0.31 -7.78 -3.07
CA ARG A 411 -0.60 -8.24 -4.13
C ARG A 411 -1.78 -9.03 -3.60
N THR A 412 -1.58 -9.84 -2.56
CA THR A 412 -2.63 -10.76 -2.10
C THR A 412 -3.54 -10.07 -1.10
N LEU A 413 -2.94 -9.39 -0.13
CA LEU A 413 -3.65 -8.75 0.98
C LEU A 413 -3.81 -7.24 0.80
N GLY A 414 -3.08 -6.61 -0.12
CA GLY A 414 -3.01 -5.16 -0.20
C GLY A 414 -2.03 -4.58 0.84
N ARG A 415 -1.43 -3.44 0.51
CA ARG A 415 -0.63 -2.68 1.48
C ARG A 415 -1.57 -1.80 2.31
N PRO A 416 -1.39 -1.70 3.64
CA PRO A 416 -2.06 -0.66 4.41
C PRO A 416 -1.65 0.72 3.87
N GLU A 417 -2.60 1.56 3.51
CA GLU A 417 -2.32 2.93 3.02
C GLU A 417 -1.44 3.74 3.99
N GLU A 418 -1.71 3.60 5.29
CA GLU A 418 -0.99 4.29 6.36
C GLU A 418 0.40 3.71 6.59
N ALA A 419 0.77 2.60 5.93
CA ALA A 419 2.11 2.04 6.08
C ALA A 419 3.14 3.08 5.66
N THR A 420 4.02 3.42 6.60
CA THR A 420 5.15 4.35 6.38
C THR A 420 6.43 3.57 6.14
N VAL A 421 6.66 2.50 6.90
CA VAL A 421 7.88 1.70 6.84
C VAL A 421 7.53 0.23 6.62
N VAL A 422 8.28 -0.42 5.74
CA VAL A 422 8.24 -1.86 5.50
C VAL A 422 9.47 -2.49 6.14
N LYS A 423 9.23 -3.50 6.97
CA LYS A 423 10.25 -4.32 7.61
C LYS A 423 10.32 -5.67 6.91
N PHE A 424 11.45 -5.92 6.25
CA PHE A 424 11.85 -7.19 5.66
C PHE A 424 12.53 -8.03 6.73
N HIS A 425 11.94 -9.16 7.11
CA HIS A 425 12.57 -10.09 8.06
C HIS A 425 13.51 -11.02 7.30
N ILE A 426 14.74 -11.20 7.80
CA ILE A 426 15.78 -12.00 7.11
C ILE A 426 15.91 -13.43 7.66
N TYR A 427 15.25 -13.74 8.79
CA TYR A 427 15.31 -15.08 9.44
C TYR A 427 13.96 -15.79 9.48
N LYS A 428 12.91 -15.15 8.98
CA LYS A 428 11.60 -15.77 8.81
C LYS A 428 10.89 -15.19 7.60
N PRO A 429 10.07 -15.99 6.89
CA PRO A 429 9.29 -15.54 5.74
C PRO A 429 8.15 -14.61 6.17
N GLN A 430 8.48 -13.34 6.43
CA GLN A 430 7.54 -12.38 7.00
C GLN A 430 7.83 -10.96 6.49
N ILE A 431 6.76 -10.23 6.19
CA ILE A 431 6.78 -8.78 5.99
C ILE A 431 6.07 -8.11 7.16
N THR A 432 6.49 -6.91 7.55
CA THR A 432 5.75 -6.11 8.52
C THR A 432 5.63 -4.67 8.07
N TYR A 433 4.40 -4.19 7.94
CA TYR A 433 4.10 -2.79 7.71
C TYR A 433 4.01 -2.05 9.05
N LEU A 434 4.65 -0.90 9.16
CA LEU A 434 4.69 -0.06 10.35
C LEU A 434 4.11 1.32 10.01
N PHE A 435 3.24 1.82 10.88
CA PHE A 435 2.66 3.14 10.75
C PHE A 435 3.24 4.10 11.78
N TYR A 436 3.97 5.10 11.30
CA TYR A 436 4.51 6.21 12.05
C TYR A 436 3.75 7.49 11.67
N PRO A 437 2.64 7.84 12.35
CA PRO A 437 1.99 9.12 12.13
C PRO A 437 3.00 10.26 12.34
N GLY A 438 2.85 11.33 11.54
CA GLY A 438 3.78 12.45 11.61
C GLY A 438 5.19 12.13 11.12
N PHE A 439 5.38 11.08 10.30
CA PHE A 439 6.69 10.69 9.78
C PHE A 439 7.48 11.87 9.19
N ASP A 440 6.83 12.80 8.50
CA ASP A 440 7.48 13.99 7.91
C ASP A 440 7.70 15.14 8.91
N THR A 441 6.75 15.32 9.82
CA THR A 441 6.66 16.50 10.70
C THR A 441 7.42 16.32 12.00
N GLU A 442 7.54 15.11 12.52
CA GLU A 442 8.19 14.82 13.80
C GLU A 442 9.65 14.40 13.60
N PRO A 443 10.57 14.75 14.52
CA PRO A 443 11.95 14.29 14.48
C PRO A 443 12.06 12.78 14.74
N HIS A 444 11.31 12.28 15.73
CA HIS A 444 11.22 10.86 16.09
C HIS A 444 9.76 10.45 16.19
N PRO A 445 9.12 10.11 15.06
CA PRO A 445 7.71 9.75 15.07
C PRO A 445 7.49 8.48 15.89
N ALA A 446 6.39 8.45 16.64
CA ALA A 446 5.96 7.31 17.43
C ALA A 446 5.35 6.22 16.55
N LEU A 447 5.65 4.95 16.84
CA LEU A 447 5.00 3.82 16.20
C LEU A 447 3.56 3.71 16.70
N HIS A 448 2.59 3.85 15.81
CA HIS A 448 1.18 3.76 16.16
C HIS A 448 0.66 2.33 15.97
N THR A 449 0.88 1.73 14.80
CA THR A 449 0.41 0.37 14.49
C THR A 449 1.44 -0.45 13.75
N SER A 450 1.32 -1.76 13.84
CA SER A 450 2.05 -2.70 12.99
C SER A 450 1.15 -3.80 12.45
N MET A 451 1.37 -4.18 11.20
CA MET A 451 0.73 -5.32 10.55
C MET A 451 1.81 -6.27 10.05
N ALA A 452 1.96 -7.41 10.71
CA ALA A 452 2.88 -8.48 10.33
C ALA A 452 2.15 -9.55 9.51
N ILE A 453 2.71 -9.90 8.36
CA ILE A 453 2.15 -10.89 7.44
C ILE A 453 3.17 -12.03 7.31
N SER A 454 2.77 -13.22 7.71
CA SER A 454 3.50 -14.44 7.41
C SER A 454 3.32 -14.78 5.93
N LEU A 455 4.42 -14.98 5.18
CA LEU A 455 4.34 -15.27 3.74
C LEU A 455 4.08 -16.76 3.46
N GLN A 456 4.10 -17.62 4.48
CA GLN A 456 3.85 -19.06 4.32
C GLN A 456 2.34 -19.38 4.25
N ASP A 457 1.56 -18.73 5.11
CA ASP A 457 0.13 -19.00 5.32
C ASP A 457 -0.72 -17.73 5.22
N LEU A 458 -0.10 -16.60 4.86
CA LEU A 458 -0.74 -15.28 4.75
C LEU A 458 -1.42 -14.80 6.05
N HIS A 459 -1.10 -15.41 7.19
CA HIS A 459 -1.64 -15.03 8.47
C HIS A 459 -1.22 -13.59 8.83
N VAL A 460 -2.22 -12.75 9.10
CA VAL A 460 -2.04 -11.36 9.50
C VAL A 460 -2.05 -11.23 11.03
N ARG A 461 -1.03 -10.58 11.60
CA ARG A 461 -1.02 -10.14 13.00
C ARG A 461 -0.98 -8.63 13.04
N TYR A 462 -2.03 -8.04 13.58
CA TYR A 462 -2.09 -6.61 13.83
C TYR A 462 -1.73 -6.30 15.28
N ARG A 463 -1.17 -5.13 15.51
CA ARG A 463 -0.87 -4.63 16.85
C ARG A 463 -0.98 -3.11 16.87
N ASP A 464 -1.79 -2.62 17.80
CA ASP A 464 -1.77 -1.23 18.24
C ASP A 464 -0.76 -1.06 19.38
N TYR A 465 -0.03 0.04 19.34
CA TYR A 465 0.92 0.40 20.38
C TYR A 465 0.28 1.41 21.33
N ASP A 466 0.61 1.26 22.61
CA ASP A 466 0.21 2.20 23.65
C ASP A 466 0.79 3.59 23.37
N GLN A 467 -0.06 4.61 23.43
CA GLN A 467 0.32 6.00 23.20
C GLN A 467 1.06 6.62 24.40
N ASP A 468 1.05 5.98 25.57
CA ASP A 468 1.72 6.51 26.77
C ASP A 468 3.25 6.38 26.73
N ASN A 469 3.78 5.40 26.01
CA ASN A 469 5.23 5.20 25.81
C ASN A 469 5.52 4.36 24.54
N PRO A 470 5.18 4.86 23.35
CA PRO A 470 5.35 4.10 22.11
C PRO A 470 6.84 3.97 21.74
N PRO A 471 7.22 2.92 20.99
CA PRO A 471 8.49 2.88 20.30
C PRO A 471 8.65 4.10 19.37
N VAL A 472 9.83 4.70 19.34
CA VAL A 472 10.12 5.87 18.50
C VAL A 472 11.11 5.53 17.39
N LEU A 473 10.97 6.22 16.26
CA LEU A 473 11.86 6.01 15.12
C LEU A 473 13.04 6.99 15.13
N HIS A 474 14.25 6.45 14.99
CA HIS A 474 15.48 7.25 14.85
C HIS A 474 16.14 7.01 13.50
N GLN A 475 16.97 7.97 13.09
CA GLN A 475 17.77 7.89 11.85
C GLN A 475 16.89 7.59 10.63
N LYS A 476 15.76 8.29 10.53
CA LYS A 476 14.76 8.05 9.46
C LYS A 476 15.29 8.41 8.06
N ASP A 477 16.36 9.20 7.97
CA ASP A 477 17.10 9.44 6.73
C ASP A 477 17.62 8.14 6.11
N GLN A 478 18.00 7.15 6.91
CA GLN A 478 18.49 5.84 6.42
C GLN A 478 17.38 5.00 5.75
N LEU A 479 16.10 5.30 6.02
CA LEU A 479 14.97 4.60 5.42
C LEU A 479 14.63 5.12 4.01
N LEU A 480 15.22 6.25 3.62
CA LEU A 480 14.78 7.09 2.50
C LEU A 480 15.85 7.18 1.42
N THR A 481 15.40 7.54 0.24
CA THR A 481 16.27 7.85 -0.90
C THR A 481 16.62 9.35 -0.92
N PRO A 482 17.75 9.76 -1.52
CA PRO A 482 18.19 11.15 -1.51
C PRO A 482 17.23 12.17 -2.17
N ASP A 483 16.36 11.70 -3.07
CA ASP A 483 15.32 12.49 -3.74
C ASP A 483 14.08 12.75 -2.87
N TYR A 484 13.99 12.14 -1.69
CA TYR A 484 12.87 12.37 -0.78
C TYR A 484 12.87 13.81 -0.25
N PRO A 485 11.74 14.57 -0.30
CA PRO A 485 11.70 15.99 0.05
C PRO A 485 12.28 16.34 1.43
N GLY A 486 12.11 15.46 2.42
CA GLY A 486 12.64 15.63 3.78
C GLY A 486 14.08 15.14 4.01
N TYR A 487 14.72 14.47 3.03
CA TYR A 487 15.96 13.71 3.22
C TYR A 487 17.08 14.55 3.86
N THR A 488 17.43 15.68 3.25
CA THR A 488 18.53 16.54 3.74
C THR A 488 18.28 17.07 5.15
N LYS A 489 17.02 17.36 5.48
CA LYS A 489 16.62 17.83 6.82
C LYS A 489 16.83 16.73 7.86
N PHE A 490 16.47 15.50 7.54
CA PHE A 490 16.59 14.35 8.44
C PHE A 490 18.05 13.92 8.61
N ALA A 491 18.82 13.85 7.53
CA ALA A 491 20.25 13.53 7.58
C ALA A 491 21.03 14.53 8.45
N LYS A 492 20.72 15.83 8.35
CA LYS A 492 21.29 16.87 9.22
C LYS A 492 20.95 16.69 10.69
N LEU A 493 19.72 16.24 11.00
CA LEU A 493 19.32 15.95 12.37
C LEU A 493 20.11 14.75 12.90
N THR A 494 20.17 13.65 12.15
CA THR A 494 20.92 12.46 12.54
C THR A 494 22.40 12.72 12.73
N GLN A 495 23.02 13.57 11.89
CA GLN A 495 24.40 13.98 12.10
C GLN A 495 24.58 14.79 13.40
N GLN A 496 23.63 15.65 13.77
CA GLN A 496 23.66 16.37 15.05
C GLN A 496 23.52 15.39 16.22
N GLU A 497 22.54 14.49 16.17
CA GLU A 497 22.30 13.49 17.22
C GLU A 497 23.52 12.60 17.46
N HIS A 498 24.20 12.18 16.39
CA HIS A 498 25.45 11.43 16.50
C HIS A 498 26.56 12.24 17.15
N LYS A 499 26.75 13.51 16.76
CA LYS A 499 27.75 14.39 17.38
C LYS A 499 27.49 14.62 18.87
N TRP A 500 26.22 14.65 19.26
CA TRP A 500 25.80 14.81 20.65
C TRP A 500 25.82 13.50 21.45
N GLY A 501 26.17 12.36 20.85
CA GLY A 501 26.17 11.06 21.52
C GLY A 501 24.78 10.51 21.84
N LEU A 502 23.72 11.06 21.23
CA LEU A 502 22.33 10.66 21.51
C LEU A 502 21.99 9.25 20.97
N LEU A 503 22.82 8.73 20.06
CA LEU A 503 22.59 7.47 19.35
C LEU A 503 23.54 6.34 19.80
N GLU A 504 24.27 6.53 20.91
CA GLU A 504 25.24 5.54 21.44
C GLU A 504 24.56 4.24 21.90
N ASP A 505 23.42 4.35 22.61
CA ASP A 505 22.63 3.19 23.07
C ASP A 505 21.23 3.19 22.46
N VAL A 506 21.12 2.59 21.27
CA VAL A 506 19.85 2.48 20.52
C VAL A 506 18.79 1.66 21.28
N LYS A 507 19.17 0.78 22.22
CA LYS A 507 18.21 0.02 23.02
C LYS A 507 17.59 0.90 24.11
N ALA A 508 18.40 1.74 24.75
CA ALA A 508 17.94 2.66 25.79
C ALA A 508 16.97 3.72 25.24
N ILE A 509 17.13 4.13 23.98
CA ILE A 509 16.27 5.14 23.34
C ILE A 509 15.08 4.56 22.57
N PHE A 510 14.83 3.25 22.65
CA PHE A 510 13.84 2.57 21.81
C PHE A 510 12.42 3.16 21.92
N ASP A 511 12.03 3.65 23.09
CA ASP A 511 10.72 4.23 23.37
C ASP A 511 10.78 5.71 23.75
N GLN A 512 9.62 6.35 23.79
CA GLN A 512 9.50 7.79 23.99
C GLN A 512 10.13 8.25 25.32
N ARG A 513 9.94 7.50 26.42
CA ARG A 513 10.50 7.83 27.73
C ARG A 513 12.03 7.68 27.73
N GLY A 514 12.54 6.60 27.15
CA GLY A 514 13.98 6.38 26.99
C GLY A 514 14.64 7.47 26.16
N TRP A 515 14.00 7.89 25.08
CA TRP A 515 14.47 9.01 24.26
C TRP A 515 14.49 10.34 25.04
N GLN A 516 13.40 10.65 25.77
CA GLN A 516 13.34 11.84 26.62
C GLN A 516 14.43 11.82 27.70
N GLN A 517 14.63 10.69 28.36
CA GLN A 517 15.68 10.53 29.37
C GLN A 517 17.08 10.77 28.78
N CYS A 518 17.37 10.21 27.59
CA CYS A 518 18.64 10.44 26.90
C CYS A 518 18.89 11.94 26.64
N LEU A 519 17.87 12.66 26.14
CA LEU A 519 17.95 14.11 25.94
C LEU A 519 18.24 14.86 27.26
N LEU A 520 17.56 14.51 28.35
CA LEU A 520 17.77 15.10 29.68
C LEU A 520 19.20 14.87 30.19
N GLU A 521 19.70 13.64 30.09
CA GLU A 521 21.04 13.23 30.52
C GLU A 521 22.12 13.99 29.76
N GLN A 522 21.92 14.17 28.45
CA GLN A 522 22.86 14.82 27.54
C GLN A 522 22.72 16.36 27.53
N GLY A 523 21.74 16.92 28.27
CA GLY A 523 21.47 18.36 28.30
C GLY A 523 20.94 18.92 26.97
N ALA A 524 20.32 18.06 26.17
CA ALA A 524 19.81 18.36 24.84
C ALA A 524 18.28 18.51 24.84
N GLU A 525 17.76 19.32 23.94
CA GLU A 525 16.34 19.33 23.55
C GLU A 525 16.24 19.42 22.02
N LEU A 526 15.10 18.98 21.50
CA LEU A 526 14.78 19.13 20.08
C LEU A 526 13.91 20.37 19.87
N ARG A 527 14.31 21.22 18.92
CA ARG A 527 13.45 22.30 18.39
C ARG A 527 13.21 22.07 16.91
N GLY A 528 12.09 21.40 16.60
CA GLY A 528 11.89 20.78 15.30
C GLY A 528 12.97 19.72 15.04
N HIS A 529 13.64 19.79 13.89
CA HIS A 529 14.72 18.86 13.51
C HIS A 529 16.11 19.44 13.79
N ARG A 530 16.28 20.04 14.98
CA ARG A 530 17.57 20.59 15.44
C ARG A 530 17.79 20.22 16.91
N VAL A 531 19.00 19.77 17.21
CA VAL A 531 19.44 19.51 18.59
C VAL A 531 20.00 20.81 19.15
N VAL A 532 19.47 21.26 20.29
CA VAL A 532 19.92 22.47 20.98
C VAL A 532 20.13 22.19 22.46
N TRP A 533 20.89 23.06 23.13
CA TRP A 533 21.04 22.98 24.59
C TRP A 533 19.73 23.33 25.26
N ARG A 534 19.35 22.52 26.26
CA ARG A 534 18.27 22.86 27.18
C ARG A 534 18.60 24.14 27.94
N LYS A 535 17.57 24.95 28.23
CA LYS A 535 17.75 26.26 28.91
C LYS A 535 18.23 26.13 30.35
N ASP A 536 17.92 25.00 30.99
CA ASP A 536 18.19 24.70 32.40
C ASP A 536 19.46 23.88 32.62
N VAL A 537 20.32 23.73 31.61
CA VAL A 537 21.58 22.99 31.74
C VAL A 537 22.63 23.82 32.48
N ASP A 538 23.18 23.25 33.55
CA ASP A 538 24.32 23.78 34.27
C ASP A 538 25.52 24.06 33.34
N GLU A 539 26.11 25.26 33.46
CA GLU A 539 27.31 25.73 32.76
C GLU A 539 28.46 24.70 32.82
N LEU A 540 28.69 24.07 33.97
CA LEU A 540 29.75 23.08 34.15
C LEU A 540 29.44 21.79 33.37
N LYS A 541 28.19 21.32 33.43
CA LYS A 541 27.72 20.17 32.66
C LYS A 541 27.84 20.46 31.16
N LYS A 542 27.41 21.64 30.71
CA LYS A 542 27.53 22.08 29.32
C LYS A 542 28.98 22.07 28.83
N LYS A 543 29.93 22.62 29.60
CA LYS A 543 31.37 22.63 29.23
C LYS A 543 31.94 21.21 29.14
N ARG A 544 31.63 20.32 30.09
CA ARG A 544 32.05 18.91 30.06
C ARG A 544 31.53 18.20 28.81
N MET A 545 30.25 18.39 28.49
CA MET A 545 29.60 17.75 27.34
C MET A 545 30.12 18.31 26.02
N GLN A 546 30.34 19.62 25.92
CA GLN A 546 30.99 20.24 24.75
C GLN A 546 32.41 19.71 24.51
N SER A 547 33.17 19.45 25.58
CA SER A 547 34.48 18.81 25.48
C SER A 547 34.36 17.39 24.94
N LYS A 548 33.39 16.60 25.42
CA LYS A 548 33.11 15.24 24.91
C LYS A 548 32.75 15.28 23.41
N ILE A 549 31.84 16.15 23.01
CA ILE A 549 31.42 16.33 21.61
C ILE A 549 32.61 16.70 20.70
N ARG A 550 33.51 17.57 21.18
CA ARG A 550 34.73 17.95 20.42
C ARG A 550 35.70 16.78 20.27
N SER A 551 35.87 15.95 21.30
CA SER A 551 36.74 14.77 21.22
C SER A 551 36.20 13.66 20.32
N THR A 552 34.88 13.57 20.13
CA THR A 552 34.23 12.57 19.23
C THR A 552 34.10 13.08 17.79
N SER A 553 34.41 14.35 17.54
CA SER A 553 34.34 14.98 16.20
C SER A 553 35.72 15.12 15.52
N MET A 554 36.81 14.77 16.22
CA MET A 554 38.14 14.49 15.63
C MET A 554 38.23 13.01 15.33
#